data_AF-A0A4V1E0R5-F1
#
_entry.id   AF-A0A4V1E0R5-F1
#
_cell.length_a   1.000
_cell.length_b   1.000
_cell.length_c   1.000
_cell.angle_alpha   90.00
_cell.angle_beta   90.00
_cell.angle_gamma   90.00
#
_symmetry.space_group_name_H-M   'P 1'
#
loop_
_entity.id
_entity.type
_entity.pdbx_description
1 polymer ?
#
loop_
_entity_poly.entity_id
_entity_poly.type
_entity_poly.pdbx_seq_one_letter_code
_entity_poly.pdbx_strand_id
1 'polypeptide(L)'
;MPSARQESRPRSTPHETFERDKAMALPARVFWTLENLAVRWGCAPADIVGWATEGIIEIVTSVGMVQCSGTEPLIGLVVVCAEDIMPLFWGNRLEAKACMIWRIRPQGTATWKIITAPAHGVPIELHDLMVTTKSAQRFEDEYDPLHRVHVSPGRSSRHDWEGMLQALMIRLFEYGLPETQADFVAQGQDWFVANAKDGSVPDESQIRRKLSLIWRALKKPQ
;
A
#
# COMPACT_ATOMS: atom_id res chain seq x y z
N MET A 1 55.78 45.96 -24.93
CA MET A 1 54.41 46.49 -25.08
C MET A 1 53.80 45.87 -26.33
N PRO A 2 52.64 45.18 -26.31
CA PRO A 2 52.05 44.19 -25.39
C PRO A 2 51.94 42.79 -26.08
N SER A 3 52.34 41.67 -25.45
CA SER A 3 51.51 40.73 -24.65
C SER A 3 50.19 40.27 -25.30
N ALA A 4 50.23 39.20 -26.09
CA ALA A 4 49.05 38.41 -26.46
C ALA A 4 48.91 37.24 -25.47
N ARG A 5 48.28 37.51 -24.33
CA ARG A 5 47.81 36.47 -23.39
C ARG A 5 46.62 35.77 -24.03
N GLN A 6 46.75 34.48 -24.30
CA GLN A 6 45.59 33.61 -24.53
C GLN A 6 44.72 33.61 -23.27
N GLU A 7 43.56 34.25 -23.35
CA GLU A 7 42.49 34.16 -22.37
C GLU A 7 41.87 32.76 -22.44
N SER A 8 42.37 31.90 -21.57
CA SER A 8 41.74 30.63 -21.23
C SER A 8 40.37 30.90 -20.61
N ARG A 9 39.31 30.70 -21.39
CA ARG A 9 37.95 30.55 -20.86
C ARG A 9 37.99 29.51 -19.73
N PRO A 10 37.53 29.82 -18.50
CA PRO A 10 37.37 28.78 -17.51
C PRO A 10 36.31 27.81 -18.00
N ARG A 11 36.70 26.54 -18.19
CA ARG A 11 35.74 25.44 -18.32
C ARG A 11 34.95 25.43 -17.01
N SER A 12 33.66 25.73 -17.10
CA SER A 12 32.69 25.49 -16.04
C SER A 12 32.90 24.06 -15.55
N THR A 13 33.30 23.95 -14.29
CA THR A 13 33.47 22.67 -13.61
C THR A 13 32.10 22.02 -13.46
N PRO A 14 31.96 20.69 -13.66
CA PRO A 14 30.69 19.98 -13.49
C PRO A 14 30.14 20.02 -12.05
N HIS A 15 30.93 20.53 -11.10
CA HIS A 15 30.60 20.60 -9.69
C HIS A 15 29.57 21.69 -9.34
N GLU A 16 29.46 22.77 -10.13
CA GLU A 16 28.52 23.87 -9.83
C GLU A 16 27.06 23.57 -10.19
N THR A 17 26.82 22.53 -11.00
CA THR A 17 25.46 22.09 -11.35
C THR A 17 24.96 20.96 -10.43
N PHE A 18 25.81 20.38 -9.58
CA PHE A 18 25.45 19.24 -8.72
C PHE A 18 24.92 19.65 -7.34
N GLU A 19 25.00 20.94 -6.99
CA GLU A 19 24.51 21.45 -5.70
C GLU A 19 23.07 21.97 -5.74
N ARG A 20 22.46 22.11 -6.93
CA ARG A 20 21.10 22.68 -7.07
C ARG A 20 19.94 21.68 -6.99
N ASP A 21 20.23 20.37 -6.99
CA ASP A 21 19.20 19.33 -6.86
C ASP A 21 19.42 18.41 -5.65
N LYS A 22 19.98 18.93 -4.56
CA LYS A 22 19.65 18.41 -3.21
C LYS A 22 18.25 18.89 -2.84
N ALA A 23 17.27 18.56 -3.69
CA ALA A 23 15.85 18.67 -3.35
C ALA A 23 15.70 17.99 -1.99
N MET A 24 15.17 18.74 -1.01
CA MET A 24 15.10 18.35 0.40
C MET A 24 14.55 16.93 0.55
N ALA A 25 15.45 15.94 0.63
CA ALA A 25 15.07 14.56 0.84
C ALA A 25 14.58 14.47 2.28
N LEU A 26 13.26 14.49 2.45
CA LEU A 26 12.65 14.30 3.75
C LEU A 26 13.11 12.95 4.34
N PRO A 27 13.29 12.86 5.67
CA PRO A 27 13.56 11.58 6.32
C PRO A 27 12.52 10.52 5.93
N ALA A 28 12.95 9.25 5.93
CA ALA A 28 12.06 8.14 5.66
C ALA A 28 10.88 8.11 6.64
N ARG A 29 9.72 7.68 6.16
CA ARG A 29 8.50 7.48 6.96
C ARG A 29 8.80 6.54 8.13
N VAL A 30 8.38 6.92 9.34
CA VAL A 30 8.61 6.15 10.59
C VAL A 30 7.42 5.30 11.03
N PHE A 31 6.19 5.69 10.63
CA PHE A 31 4.95 5.00 10.96
C PHE A 31 4.02 4.91 9.75
N TRP A 32 3.20 3.87 9.73
CA TRP A 32 2.07 3.71 8.84
C TRP A 32 0.81 3.67 9.68
N THR A 33 -0.21 4.45 9.32
CA THR A 33 -1.56 4.21 9.86
C THR A 33 -2.09 2.89 9.31
N LEU A 34 -3.02 2.24 10.03
CA LEU A 34 -3.61 0.99 9.55
C LEU A 34 -4.29 1.16 8.18
N GLU A 35 -4.95 2.29 7.94
CA GLU A 35 -5.63 2.58 6.67
C GLU A 35 -4.64 2.64 5.49
N ASN A 36 -3.53 3.37 5.66
CA ASN A 36 -2.51 3.49 4.62
C ASN A 36 -1.82 2.14 4.33
N LEU A 37 -1.63 1.34 5.37
CA LEU A 37 -1.00 0.03 5.26
C LEU A 37 -1.92 -1.00 4.61
N ALA A 38 -3.22 -0.96 4.95
CA ALA A 38 -4.25 -1.78 4.35
C ALA A 38 -4.36 -1.53 2.85
N VAL A 39 -4.39 -0.26 2.41
CA VAL A 39 -4.34 0.10 0.98
C VAL A 39 -3.08 -0.42 0.32
N ARG A 40 -1.92 -0.27 0.98
CA ARG A 40 -0.63 -0.74 0.45
C ARG A 40 -0.61 -2.26 0.26
N TRP A 41 -1.16 -3.03 1.19
CA TRP A 41 -1.15 -4.49 1.17
C TRP A 41 -2.37 -5.12 0.51
N GLY A 42 -3.34 -4.32 0.06
CA GLY A 42 -4.56 -4.83 -0.57
C GLY A 42 -5.46 -5.64 0.36
N CYS A 43 -5.48 -5.29 1.66
CA CYS A 43 -6.31 -5.94 2.68
C CYS A 43 -7.23 -4.93 3.39
N ALA A 44 -8.10 -5.41 4.29
CA ALA A 44 -8.87 -4.55 5.18
C ALA A 44 -8.06 -4.23 6.46
N PRO A 45 -8.26 -3.06 7.10
CA PRO A 45 -7.63 -2.77 8.39
C PRO A 45 -7.93 -3.83 9.47
N ALA A 46 -9.11 -4.44 9.42
CA ALA A 46 -9.48 -5.55 10.29
C ALA A 46 -8.58 -6.78 10.15
N ASP A 47 -8.07 -7.06 8.93
CA ASP A 47 -7.12 -8.15 8.70
C ASP A 47 -5.80 -7.90 9.43
N ILE A 48 -5.32 -6.65 9.42
CA ILE A 48 -4.10 -6.25 10.14
C ILE A 48 -4.26 -6.44 11.64
N VAL A 49 -5.44 -6.12 12.18
CA VAL A 49 -5.75 -6.38 13.60
C VAL A 49 -5.81 -7.88 13.88
N GLY A 50 -6.39 -8.68 12.98
CA GLY A 50 -6.36 -10.14 13.09
C GLY A 50 -4.93 -10.71 13.10
N TRP A 51 -4.02 -10.18 12.30
CA TRP A 51 -2.61 -10.58 12.38
C TRP A 51 -1.95 -10.16 13.69
N ALA A 52 -2.40 -9.05 14.28
CA ALA A 52 -1.91 -8.61 15.58
C ALA A 52 -2.39 -9.50 16.74
N THR A 53 -3.58 -10.11 16.65
CA THR A 53 -4.03 -11.11 17.65
C THR A 53 -3.18 -12.37 17.62
N GLU A 54 -2.66 -12.73 16.45
CA GLU A 54 -1.72 -13.86 16.27
C GLU A 54 -0.25 -13.48 16.57
N GLY A 55 0.01 -12.22 16.96
CA GLY A 55 1.36 -11.73 17.25
C GLY A 55 2.27 -11.57 16.02
N ILE A 56 1.73 -11.66 14.81
CA ILE A 56 2.47 -11.54 13.55
C ILE A 56 2.93 -10.08 13.35
N ILE A 57 2.10 -9.12 13.75
CA ILE A 57 2.38 -7.69 13.62
C ILE A 57 2.06 -6.93 14.91
N GLU A 58 2.89 -5.95 15.25
CA GLU A 58 2.64 -5.08 16.41
C GLU A 58 1.96 -3.78 15.96
N ILE A 59 0.84 -3.47 16.62
CA ILE A 59 0.14 -2.20 16.48
C ILE A 59 0.49 -1.31 17.66
N VAL A 60 0.85 -0.05 17.37
CA VAL A 60 1.26 0.94 18.35
C VAL A 60 0.36 2.16 18.33
N THR A 61 0.30 2.84 19.47
CA THR A 61 -0.35 4.16 19.61
C THR A 61 0.44 5.04 20.56
N SER A 62 0.17 6.34 20.54
CA SER A 62 0.75 7.30 21.48
C SER A 62 -0.23 7.55 22.62
N VAL A 63 0.22 7.36 23.86
CA VAL A 63 -0.57 7.67 25.06
C VAL A 63 0.05 8.84 25.83
N GLY A 64 -0.82 9.62 26.48
CA GLY A 64 -0.40 10.51 27.56
C GLY A 64 0.10 9.73 28.79
N MET A 65 0.26 10.39 29.93
CA MET A 65 0.63 9.70 31.16
C MET A 65 -0.49 8.75 31.60
N VAL A 66 -0.17 7.46 31.65
CA VAL A 66 -1.05 6.42 32.15
C VAL A 66 -0.39 5.69 33.31
N GLN A 67 -1.13 5.52 34.40
CA GLN A 67 -0.69 4.69 35.53
C GLN A 67 -1.03 3.24 35.22
N CYS A 68 -0.11 2.34 35.53
CA CYS A 68 -0.26 0.92 35.33
C CYS A 68 -0.15 0.18 36.67
N SER A 69 -0.84 -0.94 36.81
CA SER A 69 -0.85 -1.73 38.05
C SER A 69 0.56 -2.09 38.52
N GLY A 70 0.98 -1.54 39.66
CA GLY A 70 2.24 -1.89 40.33
C GLY A 70 3.51 -1.47 39.59
N THR A 71 3.45 -0.56 38.63
CA THR A 71 4.64 -0.08 37.91
C THR A 71 4.67 1.43 37.78
N GLU A 72 5.84 1.97 37.42
CA GLU A 72 5.96 3.36 36.99
C GLU A 72 4.99 3.69 35.84
N PRO A 73 4.52 4.96 35.78
CA PRO A 73 3.67 5.41 34.69
C PRO A 73 4.35 5.26 33.34
N LEU A 74 3.54 4.99 32.31
CA LEU A 74 3.98 4.97 30.93
C LEU A 74 3.53 6.25 30.22
N ILE A 75 4.38 6.77 29.34
CA ILE A 75 4.13 7.95 28.50
C ILE A 75 4.70 7.67 27.12
N GLY A 76 4.01 8.11 26.07
CA GLY A 76 4.51 8.06 24.69
C GLY A 76 4.06 6.81 23.95
N LEU A 77 4.95 6.26 23.12
CA LEU A 77 4.61 5.19 22.18
C LEU A 77 4.53 3.83 22.88
N VAL A 78 3.38 3.16 22.77
CA VAL A 78 3.09 1.87 23.40
C VAL A 78 2.44 0.91 22.41
N VAL A 79 2.60 -0.39 22.64
CA VAL A 79 1.88 -1.41 21.87
C VAL A 79 0.50 -1.61 22.50
N VAL A 80 -0.53 -1.66 21.65
CA VAL A 80 -1.92 -1.90 22.04
C VAL A 80 -2.28 -3.36 21.89
N CYS A 81 -3.15 -3.87 22.76
CA CYS A 81 -3.65 -5.23 22.66
C CYS A 81 -4.68 -5.32 21.54
N ALA A 82 -4.47 -6.23 20.58
CA ALA A 82 -5.31 -6.34 19.39
C ALA A 82 -6.77 -6.67 19.74
N GLU A 83 -6.98 -7.52 20.75
CA GLU A 83 -8.30 -7.91 21.24
C GLU A 83 -9.08 -6.74 21.87
N ASP A 84 -8.38 -5.75 22.43
CA ASP A 84 -9.02 -4.55 23.00
C ASP A 84 -9.53 -3.60 21.89
N ILE A 85 -8.91 -3.65 20.70
CA ILE A 85 -9.26 -2.78 19.55
C ILE A 85 -10.15 -3.47 18.51
N MET A 86 -10.36 -4.78 18.60
CA MET A 86 -11.32 -5.54 17.77
C MET A 86 -12.73 -4.90 17.70
N PRO A 87 -13.29 -4.31 18.78
CA PRO A 87 -14.60 -3.67 18.72
C PRO A 87 -14.73 -2.53 17.71
N LEU A 88 -13.62 -1.91 17.27
CA LEU A 88 -13.64 -0.89 16.20
C LEU A 88 -14.08 -1.48 14.84
N PHE A 89 -13.99 -2.80 14.67
CA PHE A 89 -14.19 -3.47 13.38
C PHE A 89 -15.41 -4.40 13.36
N TRP A 90 -16.15 -4.51 14.48
CA TRP A 90 -17.36 -5.32 14.55
C TRP A 90 -18.59 -4.59 13.99
N GLY A 91 -19.04 -5.00 12.80
CA GLY A 91 -20.43 -4.90 12.29
C GLY A 91 -21.05 -3.50 12.11
N ASN A 92 -21.27 -3.11 10.83
CA ASN A 92 -22.16 -2.04 10.34
C ASN A 92 -22.41 -0.80 11.22
N ARG A 93 -21.38 -0.31 11.92
CA ARG A 93 -21.48 0.88 12.75
C ARG A 93 -20.79 2.03 12.05
N LEU A 94 -21.59 2.81 11.33
CA LEU A 94 -21.30 4.19 10.96
C LEU A 94 -21.00 5.10 12.19
N GLU A 95 -20.98 4.58 13.43
CA GLU A 95 -20.99 5.37 14.66
C GLU A 95 -19.89 5.04 15.68
N ALA A 96 -19.23 3.88 15.62
CA ALA A 96 -18.20 3.54 16.61
C ALA A 96 -16.88 4.28 16.28
N LYS A 97 -16.74 5.52 16.78
CA LYS A 97 -15.55 6.35 16.54
C LYS A 97 -14.34 5.92 17.37
N ALA A 98 -14.57 5.33 18.54
CA ALA A 98 -13.51 4.96 19.48
C ALA A 98 -13.81 3.63 20.20
N CYS A 99 -12.76 2.93 20.62
CA CYS A 99 -12.80 1.85 21.60
C CYS A 99 -11.95 2.21 22.82
N MET A 100 -12.23 1.57 23.96
CA MET A 100 -11.39 1.72 25.16
C MET A 100 -10.35 0.62 25.22
N ILE A 101 -9.08 1.00 25.35
CA ILE A 101 -8.01 0.06 25.68
C ILE A 101 -7.76 0.04 27.18
N TRP A 102 -7.50 -1.15 27.72
CA TRP A 102 -7.35 -1.38 29.16
C TRP A 102 -5.97 -1.90 29.52
N ARG A 103 -5.23 -2.37 28.52
CA ARG A 103 -3.87 -2.88 28.65
C ARG A 103 -3.00 -2.40 27.51
N ILE A 104 -1.76 -2.12 27.88
CA ILE A 104 -0.71 -1.68 26.97
C ILE A 104 0.59 -2.37 27.37
N ARG A 105 1.58 -2.34 26.48
CA ARG A 105 2.94 -2.68 26.87
C ARG A 105 3.96 -1.74 26.23
N PRO A 106 5.10 -1.50 26.89
CA PRO A 106 6.23 -0.83 26.25
C PRO A 106 6.72 -1.63 25.03
N GLN A 107 7.17 -0.92 23.99
CA GLN A 107 7.78 -1.57 22.83
C GLN A 107 8.98 -2.41 23.24
N GLY A 108 9.15 -3.57 22.58
CA GLY A 108 10.26 -4.49 22.87
C GLY A 108 10.09 -5.33 24.14
N THR A 109 8.98 -5.19 24.87
CA THR A 109 8.64 -6.04 26.02
C THR A 109 7.50 -6.99 25.67
N ALA A 110 7.44 -8.16 26.31
CA ALA A 110 6.32 -9.09 26.16
C ALA A 110 5.23 -8.90 27.24
N THR A 111 5.51 -8.08 28.25
CA THR A 111 4.67 -7.98 29.46
C THR A 111 3.57 -6.94 29.29
N TRP A 112 2.33 -7.40 29.23
CA TRP A 112 1.15 -6.55 29.28
C TRP A 112 0.99 -5.91 30.66
N LYS A 113 0.64 -4.62 30.67
CA LYS A 113 0.34 -3.85 31.87
C LYS A 113 -1.10 -3.35 31.81
N ILE A 114 -1.84 -3.54 32.89
CA ILE A 114 -3.21 -3.05 33.03
C ILE A 114 -3.17 -1.57 33.40
N ILE A 115 -3.90 -0.75 32.66
CA ILE A 115 -4.10 0.67 32.93
C ILE A 115 -5.01 0.82 34.15
N THR A 116 -4.54 1.51 35.16
CA THR A 116 -5.29 1.78 36.40
C THR A 116 -5.72 3.25 36.51
N ALA A 117 -5.01 4.17 35.85
CA ALA A 117 -5.45 5.54 35.64
C ALA A 117 -5.10 5.98 34.21
N PRO A 118 -6.08 6.47 33.42
CA PRO A 118 -7.49 6.69 33.78
C PRO A 118 -8.28 5.40 34.04
N ALA A 119 -9.21 5.46 35.00
CA ALA A 119 -9.99 4.28 35.44
C ALA A 119 -10.96 3.74 34.38
N HIS A 120 -11.29 4.53 33.36
CA HIS A 120 -12.16 4.14 32.24
C HIS A 120 -11.38 3.62 31.02
N GLY A 121 -10.07 3.40 31.17
CA GLY A 121 -9.20 3.07 30.05
C GLY A 121 -8.88 4.29 29.19
N VAL A 122 -8.13 4.07 28.11
CA VAL A 122 -7.76 5.13 27.16
C VAL A 122 -8.63 4.98 25.91
N PRO A 123 -9.35 6.03 25.48
CA PRO A 123 -10.08 6.00 24.22
C PRO A 123 -9.09 6.03 23.05
N ILE A 124 -9.33 5.18 22.06
CA ILE A 124 -8.51 5.05 20.84
C ILE A 124 -9.43 5.01 19.63
N GLU A 125 -9.11 5.83 18.63
CA GLU A 125 -9.74 5.80 17.32
C GLU A 125 -8.85 5.06 16.29
N LEU A 126 -9.43 4.74 15.13
CA LEU A 126 -8.68 4.06 14.06
C LEU A 126 -7.43 4.85 13.61
N HIS A 127 -7.51 6.18 13.59
CA HIS A 127 -6.42 7.04 13.14
C HIS A 127 -5.26 7.13 14.15
N ASP A 128 -5.48 6.72 15.40
CA ASP A 128 -4.44 6.64 16.44
C ASP A 128 -3.60 5.36 16.34
N LEU A 129 -4.06 4.39 15.52
CA LEU A 129 -3.44 3.08 15.37
C LEU A 129 -2.41 3.09 14.24
N MET A 130 -1.19 2.71 14.60
CA MET A 130 -0.05 2.74 13.70
C MET A 130 0.74 1.43 13.74
N VAL A 131 1.50 1.19 12.69
CA VAL A 131 2.54 0.16 12.61
C VAL A 131 3.86 0.87 12.34
N THR A 132 4.91 0.48 13.06
CA THR A 132 6.25 1.04 12.81
C THR A 132 6.75 0.59 11.43
N THR A 133 7.49 1.46 10.73
CA THR A 133 8.08 1.07 9.43
C THR A 133 8.95 -0.19 9.53
N LYS A 134 9.63 -0.39 10.67
CA LYS A 134 10.42 -1.61 10.93
C LYS A 134 9.53 -2.87 11.00
N SER A 135 8.39 -2.80 11.68
CA SER A 135 7.46 -3.92 11.75
C SER A 135 6.77 -4.20 10.42
N ALA A 136 6.39 -3.14 9.69
CA ALA A 136 5.82 -3.27 8.35
C ALA A 136 6.83 -3.89 7.37
N GLN A 137 8.09 -3.47 7.39
CA GLN A 137 9.14 -4.05 6.54
C GLN A 137 9.38 -5.52 6.85
N ARG A 138 9.47 -5.90 8.14
CA ARG A 138 9.61 -7.31 8.53
C ARG A 138 8.45 -8.17 8.01
N PHE A 139 7.22 -7.66 8.12
CA PHE A 139 6.05 -8.33 7.57
C PHE A 139 6.13 -8.45 6.05
N GLU A 140 6.53 -7.39 5.35
CA GLU A 140 6.71 -7.41 3.89
C GLU A 140 7.77 -8.42 3.44
N ASP A 141 8.89 -8.50 4.16
CA ASP A 141 9.98 -9.43 3.86
C ASP A 141 9.58 -10.90 4.07
N GLU A 142 8.70 -11.17 5.03
CA GLU A 142 8.27 -12.53 5.40
C GLU A 142 7.10 -13.04 4.58
N TYR A 143 6.10 -12.19 4.31
CA TYR A 143 4.82 -12.61 3.73
C TYR A 143 4.60 -12.13 2.28
N ASP A 144 5.45 -11.24 1.76
CA ASP A 144 5.31 -10.58 0.44
C ASP A 144 3.84 -10.21 0.09
N PRO A 145 3.15 -9.44 0.97
CA PRO A 145 1.73 -9.12 0.79
C PRO A 145 1.49 -8.29 -0.48
N LEU A 146 2.50 -7.54 -0.89
CA LEU A 146 2.49 -6.74 -2.11
C LEU A 146 2.39 -7.60 -3.37
N HIS A 147 2.54 -8.93 -3.25
CA HIS A 147 2.79 -9.84 -4.36
C HIS A 147 3.67 -9.09 -5.34
N ARG A 148 4.84 -8.62 -4.88
CA ARG A 148 5.78 -8.02 -5.82
C ARG A 148 6.04 -9.15 -6.77
N VAL A 149 5.33 -9.12 -7.91
CA VAL A 149 5.64 -9.97 -9.03
C VAL A 149 7.11 -9.70 -9.15
N HIS A 150 7.92 -10.70 -8.84
CA HIS A 150 9.30 -10.70 -9.23
C HIS A 150 9.19 -10.70 -10.75
N VAL A 151 8.95 -9.52 -11.32
CA VAL A 151 9.35 -9.19 -12.66
C VAL A 151 10.85 -9.21 -12.48
N SER A 152 11.42 -10.42 -12.59
CA SER A 152 12.68 -10.54 -13.31
C SER A 152 12.56 -9.55 -14.47
N PRO A 153 13.55 -8.70 -14.76
CA PRO A 153 13.56 -7.91 -15.98
C PRO A 153 13.56 -8.89 -17.15
N GLY A 154 12.36 -9.36 -17.46
CA GLY A 154 12.06 -10.59 -18.13
C GLY A 154 11.07 -10.14 -19.16
N ARG A 155 11.66 -9.60 -20.23
CA ARG A 155 11.07 -9.36 -21.54
C ARG A 155 9.63 -8.83 -21.42
N SER A 156 9.48 -7.51 -21.53
CA SER A 156 8.18 -6.89 -21.86
C SER A 156 7.43 -7.82 -22.79
N SER A 157 6.22 -8.25 -22.38
CA SER A 157 5.38 -9.08 -23.24
C SER A 157 5.39 -8.42 -24.62
N ARG A 158 5.67 -9.21 -25.66
CA ARG A 158 5.74 -8.74 -27.05
C ARG A 158 4.52 -7.88 -27.45
N HIS A 159 3.40 -8.07 -26.75
CA HIS A 159 2.16 -7.34 -26.93
C HIS A 159 1.77 -6.59 -25.65
N ASP A 160 1.26 -5.37 -25.83
CA ASP A 160 0.72 -4.51 -24.78
C ASP A 160 -0.66 -5.00 -24.31
N TRP A 161 -0.66 -6.06 -23.51
CA TRP A 161 -1.90 -6.62 -22.96
C TRP A 161 -2.57 -5.70 -21.94
N GLU A 162 -1.79 -4.90 -21.21
CA GLU A 162 -2.28 -4.01 -20.17
C GLU A 162 -3.06 -2.85 -20.78
N GLY A 163 -2.49 -2.19 -21.80
CA GLY A 163 -3.18 -1.14 -22.54
C GLY A 163 -4.49 -1.61 -23.17
N MET A 164 -4.51 -2.83 -23.72
CA MET A 164 -5.73 -3.43 -24.29
C MET A 164 -6.81 -3.61 -23.23
N LEU A 165 -6.47 -4.19 -22.08
CA LEU A 165 -7.42 -4.41 -20.99
C LEU A 165 -7.93 -3.09 -20.41
N GLN A 166 -7.07 -2.08 -20.27
CA GLN A 166 -7.48 -0.74 -19.83
C GLN A 166 -8.52 -0.13 -20.76
N ALA A 167 -8.28 -0.16 -22.07
CA ALA A 167 -9.21 0.38 -23.06
C ALA A 167 -10.55 -0.38 -23.06
N LEU A 168 -10.53 -1.70 -22.93
CA LEU A 168 -11.75 -2.51 -22.82
C LEU A 168 -12.53 -2.19 -21.54
N MET A 169 -11.88 -1.95 -20.40
CA MET A 169 -12.56 -1.55 -19.16
C MET A 169 -13.27 -0.20 -19.31
N ILE A 170 -12.60 0.80 -19.89
CA ILE A 170 -13.19 2.11 -20.16
C ILE A 170 -14.41 1.96 -21.08
N ARG A 171 -14.27 1.20 -22.17
CA ARG A 171 -15.38 0.92 -23.10
C ARG A 171 -16.54 0.21 -22.41
N LEU A 172 -16.27 -0.80 -21.58
CA LEU A 172 -17.29 -1.53 -20.83
C LEU A 172 -18.07 -0.61 -19.88
N PHE A 173 -17.38 0.36 -19.28
CA PHE A 173 -18.00 1.36 -18.42
C PHE A 173 -18.91 2.31 -19.22
N GLU A 174 -18.45 2.77 -20.39
CA GLU A 174 -19.19 3.74 -21.22
C GLU A 174 -20.37 3.14 -21.99
N TYR A 175 -20.20 1.93 -22.53
CA TYR A 175 -21.16 1.31 -23.46
C TYR A 175 -21.76 0.00 -22.95
N GLY A 176 -21.40 -0.41 -21.74
CA GLY A 176 -21.85 -1.67 -21.16
C GLY A 176 -21.16 -2.90 -21.75
N LEU A 177 -21.62 -4.08 -21.33
CA LEU A 177 -21.10 -5.37 -21.81
C LEU A 177 -21.49 -5.58 -23.28
N PRO A 178 -20.58 -6.03 -24.16
CA PRO A 178 -20.94 -6.50 -25.49
C PRO A 178 -22.00 -7.61 -25.42
N GLU A 179 -22.75 -7.82 -26.50
CA GLU A 179 -23.78 -8.86 -26.56
C GLU A 179 -23.16 -10.27 -26.53
N THR A 180 -22.04 -10.43 -27.25
CA THR A 180 -21.35 -11.71 -27.36
C THR A 180 -19.88 -11.65 -26.96
N GLN A 181 -19.34 -12.82 -26.62
CA GLN A 181 -17.91 -12.98 -26.35
C GLN A 181 -17.07 -12.69 -27.59
N ALA A 182 -17.60 -12.99 -28.78
CA ALA A 182 -16.94 -12.72 -30.05
C ALA A 182 -16.76 -11.21 -30.25
N ASP A 183 -17.79 -10.41 -29.94
CA ASP A 183 -17.69 -8.94 -30.02
C ASP A 183 -16.68 -8.38 -29.03
N PHE A 184 -16.60 -8.97 -27.84
CA PHE A 184 -15.60 -8.59 -26.85
C PHE A 184 -14.17 -8.90 -27.30
N VAL A 185 -13.97 -10.04 -27.98
CA VAL A 185 -12.69 -10.41 -28.58
C VAL A 185 -12.35 -9.52 -29.77
N ALA A 186 -13.32 -9.20 -30.62
CA ALA A 186 -13.16 -8.31 -31.75
C ALA A 186 -12.69 -6.92 -31.31
N GLN A 187 -13.28 -6.35 -30.24
CA GLN A 187 -12.83 -5.06 -29.70
C GLN A 187 -11.38 -5.08 -29.20
N GLY A 188 -10.96 -6.16 -28.53
CA GLY A 188 -9.58 -6.32 -28.11
C GLY A 188 -8.62 -6.42 -29.31
N GLN A 189 -9.05 -7.06 -30.39
CA GLN A 189 -8.30 -7.17 -31.63
C GLN A 189 -8.21 -5.81 -32.36
N ASP A 190 -9.32 -5.10 -32.49
CA ASP A 190 -9.38 -3.75 -33.08
C ASP A 190 -8.46 -2.79 -32.34
N TRP A 191 -8.41 -2.88 -31.00
CA TRP A 191 -7.49 -2.10 -30.20
C TRP A 191 -6.03 -2.39 -30.55
N PHE A 192 -5.65 -3.67 -30.70
CA PHE A 192 -4.28 -4.03 -31.09
C PHE A 192 -3.96 -3.55 -32.50
N VAL A 193 -4.90 -3.63 -33.44
CA VAL A 193 -4.72 -3.09 -34.79
C VAL A 193 -4.47 -1.58 -34.76
N ALA A 194 -5.16 -0.85 -33.88
CA ALA A 194 -5.02 0.60 -33.76
C ALA A 194 -3.77 1.05 -32.96
N ASN A 195 -3.27 0.25 -32.02
CA ASN A 195 -2.27 0.69 -31.02
C ASN A 195 -0.94 -0.08 -31.03
N ALA A 196 -0.80 -1.17 -31.81
CA ALA A 196 0.44 -1.94 -31.83
C ALA A 196 1.58 -1.18 -32.53
N LYS A 197 2.56 -0.73 -31.74
CA LYS A 197 3.72 0.07 -32.22
C LYS A 197 4.60 -0.63 -33.26
N ASP A 198 4.71 -1.97 -33.19
CA ASP A 198 5.61 -2.76 -34.03
C ASP A 198 4.86 -3.67 -35.03
N GLY A 199 3.57 -3.44 -35.27
CA GLY A 199 2.72 -4.33 -36.11
C GLY A 199 2.53 -5.74 -35.53
N SER A 200 3.01 -5.95 -34.30
CA SER A 200 2.92 -7.20 -33.58
C SER A 200 1.52 -7.33 -32.97
N VAL A 201 0.55 -7.70 -33.81
CA VAL A 201 -0.82 -8.03 -33.38
C VAL A 201 -0.84 -9.50 -32.94
N PRO A 202 -1.30 -9.80 -31.71
CA PRO A 202 -1.48 -11.18 -31.30
C PRO A 202 -2.62 -11.86 -32.07
N ASP A 203 -2.52 -13.17 -32.28
CA ASP A 203 -3.60 -13.93 -32.93
C ASP A 203 -4.89 -13.88 -32.11
N GLU A 204 -6.03 -13.96 -32.79
CA GLU A 204 -7.35 -13.96 -32.16
C GLU A 204 -7.46 -15.05 -31.07
N SER A 205 -6.86 -16.23 -31.28
CA SER A 205 -6.82 -17.31 -30.29
C SER A 205 -6.15 -16.90 -28.98
N GLN A 206 -5.11 -16.07 -29.03
CA GLN A 206 -4.39 -15.57 -27.86
C GLN A 206 -5.23 -14.54 -27.10
N ILE A 207 -5.87 -13.63 -27.85
CA ILE A 207 -6.78 -12.61 -27.32
C ILE A 207 -8.00 -13.29 -26.67
N ARG A 208 -8.63 -14.21 -27.41
CA ARG A 208 -9.78 -15.02 -26.97
C ARG A 208 -9.47 -15.78 -25.69
N ARG A 209 -8.32 -16.45 -25.58
CA ARG A 209 -7.95 -17.19 -24.36
C ARG A 209 -7.93 -16.28 -23.13
N LYS A 210 -7.37 -15.07 -23.24
CA LYS A 210 -7.31 -14.09 -22.14
C LYS A 210 -8.69 -13.54 -21.80
N LEU A 211 -9.44 -13.08 -22.81
CA LEU A 211 -10.75 -12.45 -22.60
C LEU A 211 -11.85 -13.45 -22.21
N SER A 212 -11.71 -14.74 -22.54
CA SER A 212 -12.65 -15.79 -22.11
C SER A 212 -12.79 -15.88 -20.59
N LEU A 213 -11.68 -15.71 -19.87
CA LEU A 213 -11.67 -15.78 -18.41
C LEU A 213 -12.46 -14.63 -17.80
N ILE A 214 -12.26 -13.42 -18.33
CA ILE A 214 -12.94 -12.19 -17.93
C ILE A 214 -14.43 -12.29 -18.28
N TRP A 215 -14.76 -12.70 -19.51
CA TRP A 215 -16.12 -12.87 -19.97
C TRP A 215 -16.94 -13.83 -19.09
N ARG A 216 -16.34 -14.97 -18.70
CA ARG A 216 -16.97 -15.92 -17.80
C ARG A 216 -17.20 -15.34 -16.40
N ALA A 217 -16.29 -14.50 -15.91
CA ALA A 217 -16.46 -13.83 -14.63
C ALA A 217 -17.58 -12.77 -14.68
N LEU A 218 -17.66 -12.00 -15.77
CA LEU A 218 -18.67 -10.95 -15.97
C LEU A 218 -20.09 -11.51 -16.14
N LYS A 219 -20.25 -12.72 -16.68
CA LYS A 219 -21.56 -13.39 -16.83
C LYS A 219 -21.98 -14.26 -15.63
N LYS A 220 -21.17 -14.36 -14.59
CA LYS A 220 -21.65 -15.02 -13.35
C LYS A 220 -22.66 -14.09 -12.68
N PRO A 221 -23.88 -14.58 -12.37
CA PRO A 221 -24.79 -13.82 -11.53
C PRO A 221 -24.13 -13.56 -10.17
N GLN A 222 -24.22 -12.31 -9.70
CA GLN A 222 -23.83 -11.90 -8.35
C GLN A 222 -24.90 -12.37 -7.36
#